data_AF-A0A7R9WPE7-F1
#
_entry.id   AF-A0A7R9WPE7-F1
#
_cell.length_a   1.000
_cell.length_b   1.000
_cell.length_c   1.000
_cell.angle_alpha   90.00
_cell.angle_beta   90.00
_cell.angle_gamma   90.00
#
_symmetry.space_group_name_H-M   'P 1'
#
loop_
_entity.id
_entity.type
_entity.pdbx_description
1 polymer ?
#
loop_
_entity_poly.entity_id
_entity_poly.type
_entity_poly.pdbx_seq_one_letter_code
_entity_poly.pdbx_strand_id
1 'polypeptide(L)'
;MAVIRLQTKQRDRVKLADRRWLVILLCAISVSCLAFRQAWASFGSLGDSESLSISHRLQQAGLQAGLQPQSETKPKQLPLRDASSVRDGWQSASKQRRQNIDVNVNDKALFDTDIDIDIRNPFGLKHHQHDDRKHHNVTIRILQQRSLPTMKDGGFIFFLHVPKTGGTTFRVALERMQNTLEYGFIPGRGIWDTSLPAIEKYVNSPPSPRKNRRRHRKLMVIEVHGRDAPHLLELLPHIRRWRESAARNKIPTFFFTILREPVSYAFSYFNFFYVQRKNTNFPNVAATQANFLKFLLWNPQCQFLARGEYSLRKKEKQQPTVQECDDVYAGLLEMMDWIGTTDRMSTETLPLLAKILRVPTAAFEPQMVTTKDRTTSIGKDQMSAETMDLIREQSAMDTKLYESIRSVYNFGMWRDAVDGTAPP
;
A
#
# COMPACT_ATOMS: atom_id res chain seq x y z
N MET A 1 10.03 -16.89 10.67
CA MET A 1 8.75 -17.36 11.26
C MET A 1 8.58 -17.05 12.76
N ALA A 2 9.65 -16.99 13.57
CA ALA A 2 9.52 -16.64 15.00
C ALA A 2 9.13 -15.17 15.25
N VAL A 3 9.59 -14.23 14.40
CA VAL A 3 9.36 -12.78 14.58
C VAL A 3 7.90 -12.38 14.35
N ILE A 4 7.23 -12.91 13.32
CA ILE A 4 5.81 -12.63 13.03
C ILE A 4 4.88 -13.22 14.12
N ARG A 5 5.23 -14.38 14.68
CA ARG A 5 4.49 -14.97 15.82
C ARG A 5 4.73 -14.22 17.15
N LEU A 6 5.86 -13.56 17.32
CA LEU A 6 6.15 -12.77 18.51
C LEU A 6 5.27 -11.52 18.60
N GLN A 7 5.01 -10.83 17.48
CA GLN A 7 4.19 -9.61 17.48
C GLN A 7 2.71 -9.86 17.81
N THR A 8 2.12 -10.96 17.34
CA THR A 8 0.75 -11.34 17.71
C THR A 8 0.64 -11.74 19.18
N LYS A 9 1.61 -12.53 19.68
CA LYS A 9 1.62 -12.99 21.08
C LYS A 9 1.88 -11.86 22.09
N GLN A 10 2.65 -10.84 21.72
CA GLN A 10 2.87 -9.65 22.56
C GLN A 10 1.61 -8.79 22.67
N ARG A 11 0.84 -8.67 21.58
CA ARG A 11 -0.41 -7.91 21.53
C ARG A 11 -1.52 -8.52 22.40
N ASP A 12 -1.58 -9.86 22.46
CA ASP A 12 -2.55 -10.56 23.32
C ASP A 12 -2.15 -10.55 24.80
N ARG A 13 -0.84 -10.55 25.11
CA ARG A 13 -0.34 -10.42 26.49
C ARG A 13 -0.61 -9.04 27.09
N VAL A 14 -0.51 -7.97 26.30
CA VAL A 14 -0.82 -6.60 26.77
C VAL A 14 -2.32 -6.47 27.11
N LYS A 15 -3.21 -7.04 26.28
CA LYS A 15 -4.66 -7.04 26.55
C LYS A 15 -5.05 -7.86 27.80
N LEU A 16 -4.33 -8.93 28.11
CA LEU A 16 -4.58 -9.74 29.30
C LEU A 16 -4.02 -9.09 30.58
N ALA A 17 -2.90 -8.37 30.47
CA ALA A 17 -2.31 -7.61 31.57
C ALA A 17 -3.18 -6.39 31.96
N ASP A 18 -3.72 -5.66 30.98
CA ASP A 18 -4.61 -4.51 31.22
C ASP A 18 -5.89 -4.89 31.99
N ARG A 19 -6.45 -6.07 31.72
CA ARG A 19 -7.66 -6.53 32.44
C ARG A 19 -7.38 -6.87 33.90
N ARG A 20 -6.17 -7.35 34.24
CA ARG A 20 -5.80 -7.65 35.63
C ARG A 20 -5.53 -6.36 36.41
N TRP A 21 -4.88 -5.38 35.80
CA TRP A 21 -4.66 -4.08 36.42
C TRP A 21 -5.96 -3.30 36.61
N LEU A 22 -6.92 -3.38 35.68
CA LEU A 22 -8.23 -2.76 35.84
C LEU A 22 -9.02 -3.34 37.01
N VAL A 23 -8.97 -4.67 37.22
CA VAL A 23 -9.61 -5.33 38.37
C VAL A 23 -8.93 -4.92 39.69
N ILE A 24 -7.60 -4.87 39.72
CA ILE A 24 -6.86 -4.43 40.91
C ILE A 24 -7.16 -2.95 41.24
N LEU A 25 -7.21 -2.08 40.22
CA LEU A 25 -7.53 -0.66 40.39
C LEU A 25 -8.98 -0.46 40.88
N LEU A 26 -9.94 -1.20 40.31
CA LEU A 26 -11.34 -1.16 40.75
C LEU A 26 -11.50 -1.68 42.18
N CYS A 27 -10.79 -2.76 42.55
CA CYS A 27 -10.75 -3.25 43.93
C CYS A 27 -10.15 -2.21 44.88
N ALA A 28 -9.05 -1.54 44.51
CA ALA A 28 -8.42 -0.50 45.33
C ALA A 28 -9.35 0.71 45.52
N ILE A 29 -10.03 1.16 44.46
CA ILE A 29 -11.00 2.27 44.55
C ILE A 29 -12.18 1.88 45.46
N SER A 30 -12.70 0.65 45.37
CA SER A 30 -13.78 0.21 46.26
C SER A 30 -13.36 0.12 47.74
N VAL A 31 -12.11 -0.25 48.04
CA VAL A 31 -11.58 -0.25 49.41
C VAL A 31 -11.38 1.18 49.92
N SER A 32 -10.89 2.09 49.07
CA SER A 32 -10.74 3.51 49.42
C SER A 32 -12.09 4.21 49.63
N CYS A 33 -13.12 3.90 48.83
CA CYS A 33 -14.47 4.45 49.01
C CYS A 33 -15.14 3.90 50.28
N LEU A 34 -14.86 2.66 50.69
CA LEU A 34 -15.38 2.09 51.93
C LEU A 34 -14.70 2.72 53.16
N ALA A 35 -13.39 2.94 53.09
CA ALA A 35 -12.63 3.66 54.12
C ALA A 35 -13.07 5.13 54.24
N PHE A 36 -13.35 5.79 53.11
CA PHE A 36 -13.84 7.17 53.10
C PHE A 36 -15.27 7.28 53.64
N ARG A 37 -16.14 6.30 53.37
CA ARG A 37 -17.48 6.22 53.97
C ARG A 37 -17.44 5.98 55.48
N GLN A 38 -16.50 5.17 55.97
CA GLN A 38 -16.31 4.97 57.42
C GLN A 38 -15.75 6.22 58.10
N ALA A 39 -14.82 6.94 57.45
CA ALA A 39 -14.30 8.21 57.97
C ALA A 39 -15.35 9.34 57.95
N TRP A 40 -16.23 9.37 56.94
CA TRP A 40 -17.29 10.36 56.81
C TRP A 40 -18.44 10.16 57.82
N ALA A 41 -18.73 8.91 58.20
CA ALA A 41 -19.72 8.60 59.23
C ALA A 41 -19.27 9.02 60.65
N SER A 42 -17.99 9.31 60.85
CA SER A 42 -17.45 9.82 62.12
C SER A 42 -17.47 11.36 62.24
N PHE A 43 -17.79 12.07 61.16
CA PHE A 43 -17.92 13.53 61.15
C PHE A 43 -19.38 13.93 60.92
N GLY A 44 -20.20 13.68 61.94
CA GLY A 44 -21.54 14.24 62.04
C GLY A 44 -21.61 15.27 63.17
N SER A 45 -22.31 16.37 62.90
CA SER A 45 -22.81 17.40 63.83
C SER A 45 -21.89 18.58 64.13
N LEU A 46 -22.14 19.67 63.39
CA LEU A 46 -22.15 21.10 63.75
C LEU A 46 -22.20 21.80 62.38
N GLY A 47 -23.28 22.43 61.94
CA GLY A 47 -24.07 23.46 62.60
C GLY A 47 -24.09 24.65 61.62
N ASP A 48 -25.26 25.21 61.40
CA ASP A 48 -25.63 26.10 60.29
C ASP A 48 -24.76 27.35 60.08
N SER A 49 -24.82 27.88 58.85
CA SER A 49 -25.13 29.28 58.50
C SER A 49 -24.18 29.97 57.49
N GLU A 50 -24.82 30.69 56.56
CA GLU A 50 -24.37 31.89 55.81
C GLU A 50 -23.17 31.77 54.85
N SER A 51 -23.38 31.85 53.53
CA SER A 51 -23.57 33.04 52.68
C SER A 51 -22.28 33.76 52.24
N LEU A 52 -22.26 34.18 50.97
CA LEU A 52 -21.38 35.17 50.29
C LEU A 52 -19.96 34.67 49.90
N SER A 53 -19.64 34.52 48.60
CA SER A 53 -19.32 35.56 47.59
C SER A 53 -17.84 36.02 47.65
N ILE A 54 -17.31 36.47 46.49
CA ILE A 54 -16.03 37.21 46.26
C ILE A 54 -14.85 36.26 45.95
N SER A 55 -14.38 36.05 44.72
CA SER A 55 -13.94 36.97 43.64
C SER A 55 -12.96 38.05 44.06
N HIS A 56 -11.69 37.86 43.71
CA HIS A 56 -10.66 38.90 43.56
C HIS A 56 -10.04 39.49 44.84
N ARG A 57 -8.73 39.29 45.02
CA ARG A 57 -7.66 40.31 45.20
C ARG A 57 -6.37 39.63 45.67
N LEU A 58 -5.34 39.65 44.82
CA LEU A 58 -4.15 40.53 44.88
C LEU A 58 -3.01 39.81 45.62
N GLN A 59 -1.92 39.41 44.97
CA GLN A 59 -0.87 40.28 44.41
C GLN A 59 -0.21 41.11 45.54
N GLN A 60 0.95 40.64 46.01
CA GLN A 60 2.19 41.40 46.21
C GLN A 60 3.09 40.71 47.25
N ALA A 61 4.25 40.27 46.81
CA ALA A 61 5.53 40.58 47.46
C ALA A 61 6.64 40.06 46.53
N GLY A 62 7.28 40.99 45.83
CA GLY A 62 8.51 40.72 45.10
C GLY A 62 9.72 40.73 46.03
N LEU A 63 10.83 40.18 45.56
CA LEU A 63 12.18 40.67 45.86
C LEU A 63 13.18 40.11 44.84
N GLN A 64 14.07 41.01 44.43
CA GLN A 64 15.09 40.89 43.40
C GLN A 64 16.27 40.03 43.85
N ALA A 65 16.92 39.35 42.90
CA ALA A 65 18.38 39.27 42.80
C ALA A 65 18.76 38.74 41.40
N GLY A 66 19.61 39.48 40.69
CA GLY A 66 20.17 39.07 39.40
C GLY A 66 21.36 38.12 39.54
N LEU A 67 21.78 37.52 38.42
CA LEU A 67 23.18 37.45 37.94
C LEU A 67 23.29 36.54 36.70
N GLN A 68 23.91 37.12 35.67
CA GLN A 68 24.77 36.58 34.60
C GLN A 68 24.25 35.62 33.49
N PRO A 69 24.71 35.87 32.23
CA PRO A 69 24.41 35.05 31.07
C PRO A 69 25.34 33.83 30.98
N GLN A 70 24.77 32.65 30.71
CA GLN A 70 25.54 31.46 30.40
C GLN A 70 26.06 31.48 28.95
N SER A 71 27.32 31.06 28.85
CA SER A 71 28.16 31.02 27.67
C SER A 71 27.74 29.97 26.64
N GLU A 72 27.96 30.34 25.38
CA GLU A 72 27.86 29.49 24.19
C GLU A 72 28.82 28.29 24.26
N THR A 73 28.26 27.09 24.12
CA THR A 73 29.04 25.86 23.92
C THR A 73 29.16 25.56 22.43
N LYS A 74 30.39 25.63 21.91
CA LYS A 74 30.76 25.22 20.55
C LYS A 74 30.46 23.74 20.31
N PRO A 75 29.95 23.35 19.12
CA PRO A 75 29.83 21.95 18.75
C PRO A 75 31.19 21.34 18.40
N LYS A 76 31.44 20.14 18.96
CA LYS A 76 32.58 19.27 18.66
C LYS A 76 32.55 18.85 17.18
N GLN A 77 33.63 19.13 16.46
CA GLN A 77 33.92 18.55 15.15
C GLN A 77 34.20 17.05 15.29
N LEU A 78 33.48 16.23 14.52
CA LEU A 78 33.77 14.82 14.28
C LEU A 78 34.76 14.70 13.11
N PRO A 79 35.71 13.75 13.13
CA PRO A 79 36.70 13.61 12.08
C PRO A 79 36.06 13.08 10.78
N LEU A 80 36.37 13.75 9.67
CA LEU A 80 36.16 13.23 8.32
C LEU A 80 36.96 11.93 8.16
N ARG A 81 36.27 10.86 7.76
CA ARG A 81 36.90 9.65 7.21
C ARG A 81 36.90 9.76 5.69
N ASP A 82 38.08 9.60 5.11
CA ASP A 82 38.34 9.50 3.69
C ASP A 82 37.55 8.34 3.05
N ALA A 83 36.80 8.68 2.00
CA ALA A 83 36.11 7.73 1.13
C ALA A 83 36.80 7.71 -0.23
N SER A 84 37.99 7.11 -0.29
CA SER A 84 38.72 6.82 -1.51
C SER A 84 39.23 5.38 -1.49
N SER A 85 38.32 4.39 -1.66
CA SER A 85 38.69 2.97 -1.88
C SER A 85 37.45 2.08 -2.14
N VAL A 86 36.56 2.41 -3.08
CA VAL A 86 35.63 1.42 -3.66
C VAL A 86 35.26 1.83 -5.09
N ARG A 87 36.23 1.77 -6.00
CA ARG A 87 35.99 1.69 -7.45
C ARG A 87 37.09 0.79 -7.98
N ASP A 88 36.79 -0.49 -8.09
CA ASP A 88 37.39 -1.46 -9.03
C ASP A 88 36.83 -2.83 -8.65
N GLY A 89 35.90 -3.37 -9.46
CA GLY A 89 35.35 -4.69 -9.18
C GLY A 89 34.08 -5.11 -9.93
N TRP A 90 33.66 -4.43 -11.00
CA TRP A 90 32.41 -4.76 -11.72
C TRP A 90 32.55 -4.84 -13.26
N GLN A 91 33.73 -5.18 -13.80
CA GLN A 91 33.92 -5.32 -15.25
C GLN A 91 34.39 -6.71 -15.75
N SER A 92 34.45 -7.75 -14.92
CA SER A 92 35.02 -9.05 -15.37
C SER A 92 34.08 -10.26 -15.31
N ALA A 93 32.77 -10.10 -15.48
CA ALA A 93 31.83 -11.23 -15.49
C ALA A 93 30.79 -11.16 -16.62
N SER A 94 31.25 -11.09 -17.87
CA SER A 94 30.37 -11.24 -19.05
C SER A 94 31.06 -11.88 -20.25
N LYS A 95 31.87 -12.93 -20.02
CA LYS A 95 32.41 -13.81 -21.07
C LYS A 95 32.64 -15.21 -20.54
N GLN A 96 31.60 -16.06 -20.54
CA GLN A 96 31.70 -17.51 -20.81
C GLN A 96 30.37 -18.23 -20.54
N ARG A 97 29.70 -18.63 -21.63
CA ARG A 97 28.95 -19.89 -21.85
C ARG A 97 27.80 -19.62 -22.83
N ARG A 98 28.11 -19.75 -24.12
CA ARG A 98 27.13 -20.22 -25.11
C ARG A 98 27.32 -21.73 -25.20
N GLN A 99 26.33 -22.49 -24.77
CA GLN A 99 26.12 -23.86 -25.23
C GLN A 99 24.74 -23.91 -25.85
N ASN A 100 24.72 -24.35 -27.11
CA ASN A 100 23.54 -24.54 -27.93
C ASN A 100 22.62 -25.58 -27.30
N ILE A 101 21.34 -25.24 -27.19
CA ILE A 101 20.27 -26.22 -27.05
C ILE A 101 19.26 -25.89 -28.15
N ASP A 102 19.29 -26.70 -29.21
CA ASP A 102 18.26 -26.72 -30.23
C ASP A 102 16.99 -27.35 -29.64
N VAL A 103 15.90 -26.59 -29.60
CA VAL A 103 14.57 -27.10 -29.29
C VAL A 103 13.72 -26.97 -30.55
N ASN A 104 13.40 -28.13 -31.11
CA ASN A 104 12.51 -28.31 -32.25
C ASN A 104 11.05 -28.06 -31.80
N VAL A 105 10.39 -27.06 -32.39
CA VAL A 105 8.96 -26.79 -32.18
C VAL A 105 8.27 -26.73 -33.53
N ASN A 106 7.74 -27.86 -33.96
CA ASN A 106 6.68 -27.93 -34.95
C ASN A 106 5.35 -27.95 -34.20
N ASP A 107 4.59 -26.87 -34.30
CA ASP A 107 3.11 -26.89 -34.35
C ASP A 107 2.62 -25.50 -34.78
N LYS A 108 2.34 -25.37 -36.08
CA LYS A 108 1.67 -24.22 -36.70
C LYS A 108 0.33 -24.71 -37.23
N ALA A 109 -0.76 -24.38 -36.55
CA ALA A 109 -2.08 -24.34 -37.15
C ALA A 109 -3.06 -23.49 -36.32
N LEU A 110 -3.84 -22.68 -37.05
CA LEU A 110 -5.14 -22.07 -36.69
C LEU A 110 -5.14 -20.84 -35.75
N PHE A 111 -5.27 -19.64 -36.33
CA PHE A 111 -6.53 -18.88 -36.44
C PHE A 111 -6.23 -17.40 -36.77
N ASP A 112 -6.51 -17.00 -38.02
CA ASP A 112 -6.51 -15.60 -38.47
C ASP A 112 -7.93 -15.04 -38.38
N THR A 113 -8.13 -14.12 -37.46
CA THR A 113 -9.12 -13.04 -37.57
C THR A 113 -8.50 -11.80 -36.94
N ASP A 114 -8.17 -10.82 -37.79
CA ASP A 114 -7.69 -9.52 -37.38
C ASP A 114 -8.87 -8.63 -36.98
N ILE A 115 -8.80 -8.07 -35.77
CA ILE A 115 -9.70 -7.01 -35.31
C ILE A 115 -8.83 -5.75 -35.24
N ASP A 116 -9.08 -4.81 -36.15
CA ASP A 116 -8.46 -3.50 -36.16
C ASP A 116 -9.08 -2.60 -35.09
N ILE A 117 -8.26 -2.13 -34.14
CA ILE A 117 -8.60 -1.04 -33.21
C ILE A 117 -7.69 0.14 -33.55
N ASP A 118 -8.24 1.17 -34.19
CA ASP A 118 -7.52 2.41 -34.54
C ASP A 118 -7.39 3.29 -33.28
N ILE A 119 -6.22 3.27 -32.64
CA ILE A 119 -5.85 4.26 -31.62
C ILE A 119 -5.04 5.35 -32.30
N ARG A 120 -5.70 6.46 -32.66
CA ARG A 120 -5.01 7.65 -33.18
C ARG A 120 -4.22 8.32 -32.06
N ASN A 121 -2.95 8.59 -32.35
CA ASN A 121 -2.02 9.34 -31.51
C ASN A 121 -2.46 10.81 -31.39
N PRO A 122 -2.89 11.30 -30.22
CA PRO A 122 -3.41 12.66 -30.08
C PRO A 122 -2.33 13.76 -30.01
N PHE A 123 -1.03 13.44 -30.11
CA PHE A 123 0.04 14.42 -29.83
C PHE A 123 1.01 14.73 -30.97
N GLY A 124 0.79 14.24 -32.19
CA GLY A 124 1.51 14.73 -33.38
C GLY A 124 3.05 14.61 -33.34
N LEU A 125 3.62 13.84 -32.40
CA LEU A 125 5.05 13.60 -32.32
C LEU A 125 5.42 12.55 -33.37
N LYS A 126 6.16 12.98 -34.39
CA LYS A 126 6.75 12.13 -35.43
C LYS A 126 7.92 11.31 -34.84
N HIS A 127 7.62 10.32 -34.01
CA HIS A 127 8.56 9.23 -33.72
C HIS A 127 8.22 8.01 -34.59
N HIS A 128 9.24 7.26 -35.01
CA HIS A 128 9.13 6.05 -35.82
C HIS A 128 8.07 5.09 -35.28
N GLN A 129 6.86 5.16 -35.86
CA GLN A 129 5.63 4.54 -35.34
C GLN A 129 5.38 3.11 -35.85
N HIS A 130 6.34 2.50 -36.56
CA HIS A 130 6.02 1.36 -37.41
C HIS A 130 6.19 -0.03 -36.76
N ASP A 131 6.73 -0.14 -35.53
CA ASP A 131 6.98 -1.44 -34.88
C ASP A 131 6.19 -1.67 -33.57
N ASP A 132 5.73 -0.61 -32.90
CA ASP A 132 5.00 -0.74 -31.62
C ASP A 132 3.63 -1.46 -31.75
N ARG A 133 2.98 -1.35 -32.91
CA ARG A 133 1.65 -1.95 -33.14
C ARG A 133 1.67 -3.48 -33.13
N LYS A 134 2.72 -4.10 -33.68
CA LYS A 134 2.81 -5.57 -33.74
C LYS A 134 3.02 -6.18 -32.35
N HIS A 135 3.88 -5.56 -31.53
CA HIS A 135 4.12 -6.02 -30.16
C HIS A 135 2.90 -5.85 -29.24
N HIS A 136 2.10 -4.80 -29.44
CA HIS A 136 0.89 -4.58 -28.66
C HIS A 136 -0.18 -5.66 -28.93
N ASN A 137 -0.42 -6.00 -30.20
CA ASN A 137 -1.44 -6.99 -30.58
C ASN A 137 -1.09 -8.42 -30.09
N VAL A 138 0.19 -8.79 -30.08
CA VAL A 138 0.64 -10.09 -29.55
C VAL A 138 0.42 -10.17 -28.03
N THR A 139 0.71 -9.09 -27.31
CA THR A 139 0.53 -9.04 -25.85
C THR A 139 -0.94 -9.19 -25.46
N ILE A 140 -1.87 -8.57 -26.20
CA ILE A 140 -3.31 -8.67 -25.94
C ILE A 140 -3.82 -10.10 -26.13
N ARG A 141 -3.41 -10.81 -27.19
CA ARG A 141 -3.84 -12.21 -27.42
C ARG A 141 -3.35 -13.17 -26.31
N ILE A 142 -2.15 -12.95 -25.76
CA ILE A 142 -1.62 -13.75 -24.64
C ILE A 142 -2.43 -13.55 -23.34
N LEU A 143 -3.13 -12.43 -23.20
CA LEU A 143 -3.92 -12.12 -22.01
C LEU A 143 -5.36 -12.67 -22.05
N GLN A 144 -5.89 -12.97 -23.24
CA GLN A 144 -7.32 -13.27 -23.43
C GLN A 144 -7.78 -14.70 -23.08
N GLN A 145 -6.92 -15.58 -22.54
CA GLN A 145 -7.32 -16.96 -22.19
C GLN A 145 -6.73 -17.49 -20.89
N ARG A 146 -6.63 -16.64 -19.86
CA ARG A 146 -6.09 -17.08 -18.57
C ARG A 146 -7.18 -17.74 -17.71
N SER A 147 -6.86 -18.89 -17.12
CA SER A 147 -7.63 -19.49 -16.04
C SER A 147 -7.17 -18.91 -14.69
N LEU A 148 -8.09 -18.74 -13.75
CA LEU A 148 -7.71 -18.26 -12.43
C LEU A 148 -6.94 -19.33 -11.65
N PRO A 149 -5.85 -18.98 -10.95
CA PRO A 149 -5.16 -19.94 -10.10
C PRO A 149 -6.07 -20.39 -8.94
N THR A 150 -6.21 -21.70 -8.76
CA THR A 150 -6.91 -22.25 -7.59
C THR A 150 -6.01 -22.22 -6.35
N MET A 151 -6.41 -21.47 -5.31
CA MET A 151 -5.67 -21.39 -4.03
C MET A 151 -6.10 -22.45 -2.99
N LYS A 152 -6.85 -23.48 -3.41
CA LYS A 152 -7.44 -24.49 -2.50
C LYS A 152 -6.41 -25.24 -1.65
N ASP A 153 -5.21 -25.45 -2.18
CA ASP A 153 -4.12 -26.19 -1.54
C ASP A 153 -3.02 -25.27 -0.98
N GLY A 154 -3.37 -23.99 -0.79
CA GLY A 154 -2.43 -22.90 -0.52
C GLY A 154 -2.02 -22.18 -1.80
N GLY A 155 -1.10 -21.23 -1.66
CA GLY A 155 -0.66 -20.38 -2.75
C GLY A 155 0.06 -19.14 -2.24
N PHE A 156 0.49 -18.30 -3.17
CA PHE A 156 1.18 -17.04 -2.87
C PHE A 156 0.52 -15.87 -3.58
N ILE A 157 0.00 -14.91 -2.82
CA ILE A 157 -0.58 -13.68 -3.35
C ILE A 157 0.34 -12.52 -2.99
N PHE A 158 0.63 -11.70 -3.98
CA PHE A 158 1.42 -10.48 -3.83
C PHE A 158 0.59 -9.27 -4.24
N PHE A 159 0.50 -8.28 -3.35
CA PHE A 159 -0.18 -7.01 -3.60
C PHE A 159 0.81 -5.85 -3.48
N LEU A 160 1.13 -5.21 -4.61
CA LEU A 160 1.81 -3.92 -4.58
C LEU A 160 0.76 -2.82 -4.38
N HIS A 161 0.72 -2.21 -3.19
CA HIS A 161 -0.34 -1.27 -2.85
C HIS A 161 0.09 0.18 -3.14
N VAL A 162 -0.44 0.74 -4.23
CA VAL A 162 -0.31 2.16 -4.57
C VAL A 162 -1.12 3.00 -3.57
N PRO A 163 -0.56 4.06 -2.96
CA PRO A 163 -1.28 4.86 -1.97
C PRO A 163 -2.63 5.35 -2.50
N LYS A 164 -3.67 5.33 -1.66
CA LYS A 164 -5.00 5.91 -1.98
C LYS A 164 -5.78 5.22 -3.11
N THR A 165 -5.41 3.99 -3.46
CA THR A 165 -6.15 3.16 -4.44
C THR A 165 -7.01 2.08 -3.77
N GLY A 166 -7.43 2.31 -2.51
CA GLY A 166 -8.36 1.43 -1.79
C GLY A 166 -7.73 0.23 -1.06
N GLY A 167 -6.40 0.13 -0.97
CA GLY A 167 -5.75 -1.00 -0.30
C GLY A 167 -6.05 -1.14 1.20
N THR A 168 -6.49 -0.08 1.90
CA THR A 168 -6.98 -0.21 3.29
C THR A 168 -8.22 -1.12 3.38
N THR A 169 -9.14 -1.03 2.42
CA THR A 169 -10.33 -1.91 2.36
C THR A 169 -9.89 -3.37 2.27
N PHE A 170 -8.95 -3.65 1.36
CA PHE A 170 -8.40 -4.97 1.16
C PHE A 170 -7.66 -5.50 2.39
N ARG A 171 -6.79 -4.66 2.98
CA ARG A 171 -6.04 -5.01 4.20
C ARG A 171 -6.95 -5.42 5.35
N VAL A 172 -7.99 -4.63 5.62
CA VAL A 172 -8.94 -4.92 6.70
C VAL A 172 -9.66 -6.26 6.46
N ALA A 173 -10.01 -6.57 5.21
CA ALA A 173 -10.58 -7.87 4.87
C ALA A 173 -9.59 -9.02 5.14
N LEU A 174 -8.34 -8.90 4.68
CA LEU A 174 -7.30 -9.92 4.90
C LEU A 174 -6.99 -10.15 6.39
N GLU A 175 -6.95 -9.08 7.18
CA GLU A 175 -6.71 -9.18 8.62
C GLU A 175 -7.80 -9.99 9.34
N ARG A 176 -9.04 -9.97 8.86
CA ARG A 176 -10.13 -10.82 9.39
C ARG A 176 -9.99 -12.29 8.99
N MET A 177 -9.21 -12.58 7.96
CA MET A 177 -9.00 -13.93 7.41
C MET A 177 -7.75 -14.63 7.97
N GLN A 178 -7.11 -14.11 9.03
CA GLN A 178 -5.86 -14.68 9.59
C GLN A 178 -5.95 -16.15 10.04
N ASN A 179 -7.15 -16.68 10.25
CA ASN A 179 -7.35 -18.11 10.53
C ASN A 179 -7.10 -18.97 9.28
N THR A 180 -7.46 -18.49 8.10
CA THR A 180 -7.39 -19.22 6.82
C THR A 180 -6.11 -18.94 6.04
N LEU A 181 -5.52 -17.74 6.19
CA LEU A 181 -4.30 -17.33 5.47
C LEU A 181 -3.23 -16.73 6.40
N GLU A 182 -1.99 -16.69 5.91
CA GLU A 182 -0.88 -15.95 6.52
C GLU A 182 -0.75 -14.60 5.81
N TYR A 183 -1.05 -13.51 6.53
CA TYR A 183 -0.96 -12.15 5.99
C TYR A 183 0.28 -11.43 6.51
N GLY A 184 1.06 -10.83 5.60
CA GLY A 184 2.21 -9.99 5.91
C GLY A 184 2.10 -8.62 5.26
N PHE A 185 2.12 -7.56 6.08
CA PHE A 185 2.19 -6.18 5.62
C PHE A 185 3.62 -5.66 5.74
N ILE A 186 4.17 -5.12 4.64
CA ILE A 186 5.54 -4.61 4.55
C ILE A 186 5.48 -3.08 4.38
N PRO A 187 5.59 -2.31 5.47
CA PRO A 187 5.49 -0.85 5.45
C PRO A 187 6.76 -0.11 5.01
N GLY A 188 7.88 -0.82 4.83
CA GLY A 188 9.19 -0.18 4.64
C GLY A 188 10.33 -1.17 4.42
N ARG A 189 11.53 -0.65 4.09
CA ARG A 189 12.72 -1.44 3.75
C ARG A 189 13.14 -2.38 4.88
N GLY A 190 13.15 -1.91 6.13
CA GLY A 190 13.55 -2.76 7.26
C GLY A 190 12.67 -4.01 7.47
N ILE A 191 11.35 -3.87 7.25
CA ILE A 191 10.45 -5.03 7.30
C ILE A 191 10.58 -5.89 6.05
N TRP A 192 10.85 -5.27 4.89
CA TRP A 192 11.14 -5.98 3.65
C TRP A 192 12.34 -6.91 3.81
N ASP A 193 13.49 -6.38 4.25
CA ASP A 193 14.75 -7.14 4.36
C ASP A 193 14.60 -8.33 5.33
N THR A 194 13.86 -8.14 6.42
CA THR A 194 13.61 -9.21 7.40
C THR A 194 12.56 -10.22 6.96
N SER A 195 11.63 -9.83 6.07
CA SER A 195 10.57 -10.69 5.56
C SER A 195 10.96 -11.45 4.31
N LEU A 196 11.87 -10.90 3.48
CA LEU A 196 12.28 -11.45 2.19
C LEU A 196 12.77 -12.91 2.31
N PRO A 197 13.65 -13.29 3.26
CA PRO A 197 14.06 -14.70 3.40
C PRO A 197 12.90 -15.64 3.72
N ALA A 198 11.86 -15.17 4.42
CA ALA A 198 10.68 -15.99 4.72
C ALA A 198 9.78 -16.17 3.49
N ILE A 199 9.65 -15.13 2.66
CA ILE A 199 8.93 -15.19 1.38
C ILE A 199 9.66 -16.14 0.42
N GLU A 200 10.97 -15.98 0.27
CA GLU A 200 11.80 -16.85 -0.56
C GLU A 200 11.74 -18.30 -0.09
N LYS A 201 11.86 -18.54 1.22
CA LYS A 201 11.68 -19.88 1.79
C LYS A 201 10.30 -20.45 1.47
N TYR A 202 9.25 -19.65 1.55
CA TYR A 202 7.90 -20.08 1.19
C TYR A 202 7.86 -20.54 -0.28
N VAL A 203 8.20 -19.68 -1.24
CA VAL A 203 8.10 -20.02 -2.67
C VAL A 203 9.09 -21.10 -3.14
N ASN A 204 10.20 -21.30 -2.42
CA ASN A 204 11.20 -22.34 -2.70
C ASN A 204 10.89 -23.70 -2.05
N SER A 205 9.94 -23.77 -1.11
CA SER A 205 9.60 -25.03 -0.43
C SER A 205 8.47 -25.73 -1.19
N PRO A 206 8.71 -26.91 -1.78
CA PRO A 206 7.63 -27.68 -2.41
C PRO A 206 6.56 -28.03 -1.38
N PRO A 207 5.28 -28.16 -1.81
CA PRO A 207 4.24 -28.74 -0.96
C PRO A 207 4.73 -30.07 -0.39
N SER A 208 4.67 -30.23 0.94
CA SER A 208 5.16 -31.45 1.59
C SER A 208 4.40 -32.67 1.03
N PRO A 209 5.08 -33.64 0.41
CA PRO A 209 4.39 -34.71 -0.32
C PRO A 209 3.70 -35.74 0.59
N ARG A 210 3.78 -35.66 1.93
CA ARG A 210 3.61 -36.88 2.76
C ARG A 210 2.86 -36.80 4.10
N LYS A 211 1.97 -37.81 4.18
CA LYS A 211 1.50 -38.70 5.27
C LYS A 211 0.53 -38.22 6.34
N ASN A 212 0.58 -36.98 6.81
CA ASN A 212 -0.45 -36.48 7.73
C ASN A 212 -1.35 -35.47 7.00
N ARG A 213 -2.43 -36.00 6.38
CA ARG A 213 -3.49 -35.27 5.64
C ARG A 213 -4.13 -34.07 6.37
N ARG A 214 -3.74 -33.76 7.61
CA ARG A 214 -4.45 -32.82 8.48
C ARG A 214 -4.01 -31.36 8.36
N ARG A 215 -2.96 -31.01 7.61
CA ARG A 215 -2.54 -29.61 7.48
C ARG A 215 -2.26 -29.23 6.03
N HIS A 216 -3.29 -28.73 5.36
CA HIS A 216 -3.13 -27.98 4.12
C HIS A 216 -2.15 -26.81 4.36
N ARG A 217 -1.36 -26.50 3.32
CA ARG A 217 -0.49 -25.33 3.34
C ARG A 217 -1.37 -24.09 3.39
N LYS A 218 -1.09 -23.18 4.34
CA LYS A 218 -1.79 -21.89 4.37
C LYS A 218 -1.41 -21.06 3.15
N LEU A 219 -2.40 -20.39 2.57
CA LEU A 219 -2.19 -19.32 1.60
C LEU A 219 -1.37 -18.20 2.25
N MET A 220 -0.33 -17.72 1.59
CA MET A 220 0.43 -16.55 2.01
C MET A 220 0.03 -15.34 1.18
N VAL A 221 -0.29 -14.22 1.84
CA VAL A 221 -0.59 -12.94 1.19
C VAL A 221 0.39 -11.89 1.69
N ILE A 222 1.14 -11.28 0.78
CA ILE A 222 2.09 -10.22 1.09
C ILE A 222 1.62 -8.91 0.46
N GLU A 223 1.43 -7.89 1.28
CA GLU A 223 1.18 -6.52 0.83
C GLU A 223 2.45 -5.69 1.03
N VAL A 224 2.92 -5.03 -0.03
CA VAL A 224 4.03 -4.06 0.03
C VAL A 224 3.46 -2.67 -0.18
N HIS A 225 3.62 -1.81 0.83
CA HIS A 225 3.27 -0.40 0.75
C HIS A 225 3.82 0.38 1.93
N GLY A 226 4.55 1.45 1.66
CA GLY A 226 4.87 2.46 2.66
C GLY A 226 6.12 3.25 2.30
N ARG A 227 6.69 3.92 3.31
CA ARG A 227 7.61 5.06 3.14
C ARG A 227 8.81 4.73 2.27
N ASP A 228 9.59 3.74 2.67
CA ASP A 228 10.83 3.30 2.03
C ASP A 228 10.71 1.83 1.57
N ALA A 229 9.47 1.34 1.41
CA ALA A 229 9.24 0.02 0.84
C ALA A 229 9.73 -0.02 -0.62
N PRO A 230 10.21 -1.18 -1.11
CA PRO A 230 10.63 -1.30 -2.50
C PRO A 230 9.46 -0.97 -3.44
N HIS A 231 9.76 -0.22 -4.49
CA HIS A 231 8.81 0.14 -5.53
C HIS A 231 8.81 -0.89 -6.67
N LEU A 232 7.93 -0.72 -7.68
CA LEU A 232 7.73 -1.74 -8.72
C LEU A 232 9.05 -2.13 -9.40
N LEU A 233 9.82 -1.16 -9.89
CA LEU A 233 11.05 -1.44 -10.64
C LEU A 233 12.11 -2.18 -9.80
N GLU A 234 12.22 -1.88 -8.51
CA GLU A 234 13.05 -2.66 -7.58
C GLU A 234 12.51 -4.07 -7.32
N LEU A 235 11.18 -4.24 -7.37
CA LEU A 235 10.51 -5.53 -7.13
C LEU A 235 10.56 -6.48 -8.32
N LEU A 236 10.71 -6.00 -9.57
CA LEU A 236 10.66 -6.84 -10.77
C LEU A 236 11.59 -8.07 -10.70
N PRO A 237 12.88 -7.95 -10.31
CA PRO A 237 13.76 -9.11 -10.19
C PRO A 237 13.32 -10.11 -9.11
N HIS A 238 12.64 -9.66 -8.07
CA HIS A 238 12.11 -10.54 -7.02
C HIS A 238 10.84 -11.25 -7.49
N ILE A 239 9.91 -10.52 -8.10
CA ILE A 239 8.65 -11.09 -8.62
C ILE A 239 8.96 -12.17 -9.67
N ARG A 240 9.88 -11.91 -10.61
CA ARG A 240 10.30 -12.89 -11.61
C ARG A 240 10.84 -14.18 -10.96
N ARG A 241 11.79 -14.05 -10.02
CA ARG A 241 12.33 -15.20 -9.29
C ARG A 241 11.27 -15.95 -8.49
N TRP A 242 10.33 -15.25 -7.86
CA TRP A 242 9.25 -15.88 -7.11
C TRP A 242 8.30 -16.65 -8.01
N ARG A 243 7.95 -16.13 -9.19
CA ARG A 243 7.14 -16.85 -10.20
C ARG A 243 7.83 -18.13 -10.65
N GLU A 244 9.10 -18.04 -11.01
CA GLU A 244 9.88 -19.20 -11.45
C GLU A 244 9.99 -20.27 -10.35
N SER A 245 10.29 -19.87 -9.11
CA SER A 245 10.37 -20.79 -7.99
C SER A 245 9.02 -21.40 -7.63
N ALA A 246 7.96 -20.61 -7.64
CA ALA A 246 6.61 -21.09 -7.37
C ALA A 246 6.16 -22.08 -8.45
N ALA A 247 6.43 -21.80 -9.73
CA ALA A 247 6.15 -22.71 -10.84
C ALA A 247 6.89 -24.05 -10.69
N ARG A 248 8.21 -24.02 -10.42
CA ARG A 248 9.00 -25.24 -10.15
C ARG A 248 8.44 -26.06 -9.01
N ASN A 249 7.92 -25.39 -7.97
CA ASN A 249 7.36 -26.01 -6.79
C ASN A 249 5.84 -26.25 -6.85
N LYS A 250 5.19 -26.00 -8.00
CA LYS A 250 3.74 -26.14 -8.18
C LYS A 250 2.92 -25.37 -7.13
N ILE A 251 3.37 -24.16 -6.80
CA ILE A 251 2.67 -23.24 -5.89
C ILE A 251 1.90 -22.25 -6.78
N PRO A 252 0.55 -22.21 -6.68
CA PRO A 252 -0.23 -21.21 -7.40
C PRO A 252 0.13 -19.79 -6.93
N THR A 253 0.26 -18.86 -7.87
CA THR A 253 0.58 -17.47 -7.56
C THR A 253 -0.44 -16.49 -8.13
N PHE A 254 -0.65 -15.37 -7.45
CA PHE A 254 -1.43 -14.26 -7.98
C PHE A 254 -0.82 -12.90 -7.57
N PHE A 255 -0.31 -12.16 -8.54
CA PHE A 255 0.33 -10.87 -8.37
C PHE A 255 -0.60 -9.78 -8.90
N PHE A 256 -0.87 -8.77 -8.08
CA PHE A 256 -1.74 -7.70 -8.52
C PHE A 256 -1.40 -6.34 -7.90
N THR A 257 -1.94 -5.31 -8.53
CA THR A 257 -1.97 -3.95 -7.98
C THR A 257 -3.31 -3.28 -8.32
N ILE A 258 -3.53 -2.08 -7.80
CA ILE A 258 -4.73 -1.29 -8.06
C ILE A 258 -4.30 0.14 -8.34
N LEU A 259 -4.77 0.69 -9.47
CA LEU A 259 -4.61 2.08 -9.86
C LEU A 259 -5.89 2.86 -9.58
N ARG A 260 -5.82 4.18 -9.72
CA ARG A 260 -6.97 5.08 -9.60
C ARG A 260 -6.98 6.09 -10.73
N GLU A 261 -8.18 6.49 -11.14
CA GLU A 261 -8.36 7.58 -12.10
C GLU A 261 -7.55 8.82 -11.62
N PRO A 262 -6.64 9.39 -12.43
CA PRO A 262 -5.62 10.30 -11.94
C PRO A 262 -6.15 11.58 -11.29
N VAL A 263 -7.22 12.17 -11.81
CA VAL A 263 -7.86 13.33 -11.19
C VAL A 263 -8.41 12.94 -9.83
N SER A 264 -9.16 11.84 -9.73
CA SER A 264 -9.67 11.30 -8.47
C SER A 264 -8.58 10.96 -7.47
N TYR A 265 -7.41 10.51 -7.96
CA TYR A 265 -6.23 10.28 -7.14
C TYR A 265 -5.73 11.57 -6.51
N ALA A 266 -5.57 12.65 -7.30
CA ALA A 266 -5.08 13.94 -6.82
C ALA A 266 -5.92 14.47 -5.64
N PHE A 267 -7.25 14.48 -5.76
CA PHE A 267 -8.15 14.86 -4.65
C PHE A 267 -8.00 13.95 -3.45
N SER A 268 -7.93 12.63 -3.66
CA SER A 268 -7.82 11.70 -2.55
C SER A 268 -6.48 11.77 -1.82
N TYR A 269 -5.41 12.07 -2.54
CA TYR A 269 -4.08 12.28 -1.97
C TYR A 269 -4.07 13.57 -1.16
N PHE A 270 -4.50 14.68 -1.75
CA PHE A 270 -4.53 15.98 -1.08
C PHE A 270 -5.35 15.93 0.22
N ASN A 271 -6.59 15.45 0.13
CA ASN A 271 -7.47 15.37 1.30
C ASN A 271 -6.92 14.47 2.41
N PHE A 272 -6.21 13.38 2.06
CA PHE A 272 -5.68 12.47 3.06
C PHE A 272 -4.40 12.99 3.73
N PHE A 273 -3.47 13.54 2.95
CA PHE A 273 -2.15 13.92 3.46
C PHE A 273 -2.11 15.34 4.02
N TYR A 274 -2.87 16.28 3.46
CA TYR A 274 -2.77 17.69 3.82
C TYR A 274 -3.97 18.22 4.58
N VAL A 275 -5.17 17.69 4.35
CA VAL A 275 -6.39 18.15 5.04
C VAL A 275 -6.66 17.36 6.31
N GLN A 276 -6.66 16.03 6.25
CA GLN A 276 -6.89 15.19 7.42
C GLN A 276 -5.73 15.31 8.42
N ARG A 277 -6.05 15.58 9.69
CA ARG A 277 -5.08 15.70 10.81
C ARG A 277 -4.42 14.38 11.23
N LYS A 278 -4.36 13.38 10.35
CA LYS A 278 -3.89 12.02 10.67
C LYS A 278 -2.38 11.83 10.47
N ASN A 279 -1.73 12.67 9.66
CA ASN A 279 -0.34 12.47 9.29
C ASN A 279 0.53 13.65 9.71
N THR A 280 1.29 13.48 10.79
CA THR A 280 2.21 14.50 11.32
C THR A 280 3.39 14.81 10.40
N ASN A 281 3.62 14.00 9.36
CA ASN A 281 4.71 14.23 8.40
C ASN A 281 4.36 15.25 7.30
N PHE A 282 3.11 15.72 7.26
CA PHE A 282 2.62 16.66 6.26
C PHE A 282 2.01 17.88 6.96
N PRO A 283 2.15 19.09 6.38
CA PRO A 283 1.50 20.26 6.95
C PRO A 283 -0.02 20.10 6.86
N ASN A 284 -0.72 20.39 7.96
CA ASN A 284 -2.18 20.45 7.95
C ASN A 284 -2.63 21.79 7.38
N VAL A 285 -3.44 21.76 6.33
CA VAL A 285 -3.90 22.96 5.62
C VAL A 285 -5.41 22.91 5.38
N ALA A 286 -6.02 24.09 5.25
CA ALA A 286 -7.43 24.20 4.88
C ALA A 286 -7.66 23.65 3.47
N ALA A 287 -8.83 23.04 3.26
CA ALA A 287 -9.23 22.46 1.99
C ALA A 287 -9.73 23.54 1.02
N THR A 288 -8.79 24.32 0.50
CA THR A 288 -9.02 25.39 -0.49
C THR A 288 -8.36 25.04 -1.81
N GLN A 289 -8.87 25.59 -2.92
CA GLN A 289 -8.26 25.42 -4.25
C GLN A 289 -6.80 25.87 -4.28
N ALA A 290 -6.48 27.00 -3.64
CA ALA A 290 -5.11 27.51 -3.56
C ALA A 290 -4.15 26.52 -2.85
N ASN A 291 -4.58 25.92 -1.74
CA ASN A 291 -3.79 24.89 -1.07
C ASN A 291 -3.69 23.61 -1.91
N PHE A 292 -4.79 23.20 -2.54
CA PHE A 292 -4.78 22.04 -3.45
C PHE A 292 -3.73 22.20 -4.55
N LEU A 293 -3.73 23.34 -5.25
CA LEU A 293 -2.76 23.67 -6.31
C LEU A 293 -1.31 23.69 -5.80
N LYS A 294 -1.08 24.29 -4.61
CA LYS A 294 0.25 24.33 -3.99
C LYS A 294 0.85 22.93 -3.77
N PHE A 295 0.01 21.97 -3.39
CA PHE A 295 0.41 20.60 -3.06
C PHE A 295 0.10 19.57 -4.16
N LEU A 296 -0.29 20.03 -5.35
CA LEU A 296 -0.49 19.16 -6.51
C LEU A 296 0.84 18.49 -6.88
N LEU A 297 0.74 17.19 -7.20
CA LEU A 297 1.85 16.31 -7.59
C LEU A 297 1.75 15.97 -9.07
N TRP A 298 2.91 15.82 -9.70
CA TRP A 298 3.04 15.44 -11.10
C TRP A 298 3.10 13.92 -11.24
N ASN A 299 2.17 13.34 -11.99
CA ASN A 299 2.10 11.90 -12.28
C ASN A 299 2.43 10.99 -11.07
N PRO A 300 1.75 11.19 -9.92
CA PRO A 300 2.13 10.58 -8.65
C PRO A 300 2.07 9.05 -8.64
N GLN A 301 1.21 8.42 -9.46
CA GLN A 301 1.14 6.95 -9.51
C GLN A 301 2.34 6.36 -10.23
N CYS A 302 2.69 6.90 -11.41
CA CYS A 302 3.93 6.54 -12.10
C CYS A 302 5.15 6.80 -11.21
N GLN A 303 5.22 7.98 -10.58
CA GLN A 303 6.33 8.34 -9.70
C GLN A 303 6.47 7.36 -8.53
N PHE A 304 5.37 6.96 -7.89
CA PHE A 304 5.37 5.95 -6.83
C PHE A 304 5.87 4.58 -7.33
N LEU A 305 5.42 4.13 -8.50
CA LEU A 305 5.81 2.82 -9.04
C LEU A 305 7.28 2.83 -9.49
N ALA A 306 7.77 3.95 -10.01
CA ALA A 306 9.15 4.10 -10.48
C ALA A 306 10.17 4.36 -9.36
N ARG A 307 9.78 5.06 -8.28
CA ARG A 307 10.73 5.58 -7.26
C ARG A 307 10.26 5.43 -5.80
N GLY A 308 9.07 4.89 -5.56
CA GLY A 308 8.51 4.66 -4.21
C GLY A 308 7.89 5.89 -3.55
N GLU A 309 7.29 5.71 -2.37
CA GLU A 309 6.54 6.77 -1.66
C GLU A 309 7.44 7.93 -1.21
N TYR A 310 8.69 7.66 -0.87
CA TYR A 310 9.64 8.70 -0.46
C TYR A 310 9.80 9.79 -1.52
N SER A 311 9.71 9.44 -2.80
CA SER A 311 9.79 10.40 -3.91
C SER A 311 8.62 11.39 -3.92
N LEU A 312 7.43 11.00 -3.46
CA LEU A 312 6.24 11.86 -3.36
C LEU A 312 6.34 12.88 -2.21
N ARG A 313 7.28 12.68 -1.29
CA ARG A 313 7.46 13.50 -0.08
C ARG A 313 8.57 14.54 -0.21
N LYS A 314 9.56 14.30 -1.05
CA LYS A 314 10.70 15.22 -1.21
C LYS A 314 10.21 16.56 -1.74
N LYS A 315 10.79 17.65 -1.22
CA LYS A 315 10.57 19.02 -1.73
C LYS A 315 10.96 19.15 -3.20
N GLU A 316 11.89 18.32 -3.63
CA GLU A 316 12.22 18.12 -5.04
C GLU A 316 11.06 17.38 -5.70
N LYS A 317 10.09 18.14 -6.20
CA LYS A 317 9.02 17.71 -7.11
C LYS A 317 9.62 17.29 -8.47
N GLN A 318 10.64 16.45 -8.45
CA GLN A 318 11.20 15.88 -9.68
C GLN A 318 10.15 14.98 -10.29
N GLN A 319 9.61 15.45 -11.40
CA GLN A 319 8.65 14.70 -12.19
C GLN A 319 9.30 13.37 -12.62
N PRO A 320 8.54 12.27 -12.69
CA PRO A 320 9.03 11.09 -13.39
C PRO A 320 9.28 11.46 -14.86
N THR A 321 10.27 10.82 -15.47
CA THR A 321 10.53 10.90 -16.90
C THR A 321 9.53 10.04 -17.66
N VAL A 322 9.35 10.31 -18.96
CA VAL A 322 8.52 9.48 -19.84
C VAL A 322 9.02 8.03 -19.84
N GLN A 323 10.35 7.84 -19.93
CA GLN A 323 10.96 6.50 -19.90
C GLN A 323 10.62 5.74 -18.62
N GLU A 324 10.69 6.38 -17.45
CA GLU A 324 10.32 5.70 -16.20
C GLU A 324 8.85 5.26 -16.17
N CYS A 325 7.94 6.05 -16.76
CA CYS A 325 6.54 5.65 -16.85
C CYS A 325 6.31 4.52 -17.87
N ASP A 326 7.05 4.52 -18.97
CA ASP A 326 7.01 3.43 -19.95
C ASP A 326 7.61 2.14 -19.34
N ASP A 327 8.70 2.22 -18.56
CA ASP A 327 9.28 1.09 -17.82
C ASP A 327 8.31 0.54 -16.76
N VAL A 328 7.60 1.43 -16.05
CA VAL A 328 6.53 1.05 -15.12
C VAL A 328 5.42 0.31 -15.85
N TYR A 329 4.95 0.82 -16.99
CA TYR A 329 3.92 0.17 -17.79
C TYR A 329 4.36 -1.22 -18.26
N ALA A 330 5.58 -1.33 -18.81
CA ALA A 330 6.15 -2.61 -19.24
C ALA A 330 6.25 -3.61 -18.08
N GLY A 331 6.81 -3.19 -16.94
CA GLY A 331 6.94 -4.03 -15.75
C GLY A 331 5.60 -4.48 -15.18
N LEU A 332 4.58 -3.63 -15.24
CA LEU A 332 3.20 -3.95 -14.86
C LEU A 332 2.61 -5.05 -15.75
N LEU A 333 2.69 -4.89 -17.08
CA LEU A 333 2.17 -5.89 -18.03
C LEU A 333 2.92 -7.23 -17.92
N GLU A 334 4.23 -7.18 -17.71
CA GLU A 334 5.06 -8.38 -17.63
C GLU A 334 4.78 -9.19 -16.37
N MET A 335 4.61 -8.52 -15.23
CA MET A 335 4.69 -9.17 -13.91
C MET A 335 3.37 -9.29 -13.15
N MET A 336 2.31 -8.57 -13.52
CA MET A 336 1.03 -8.61 -12.81
C MET A 336 0.03 -9.54 -13.50
N ASP A 337 -0.60 -10.42 -12.71
CA ASP A 337 -1.74 -11.22 -13.17
C ASP A 337 -2.99 -10.36 -13.31
N TRP A 338 -3.15 -9.35 -12.44
CA TRP A 338 -4.27 -8.41 -12.47
C TRP A 338 -3.83 -6.99 -12.12
N ILE A 339 -4.37 -6.01 -12.83
CA ILE A 339 -4.20 -4.60 -12.48
C ILE A 339 -5.58 -3.96 -12.41
N GLY A 340 -6.10 -3.87 -11.19
CA GLY A 340 -7.43 -3.33 -10.95
C GLY A 340 -7.46 -1.81 -11.00
N THR A 341 -8.67 -1.26 -11.07
CA THR A 341 -8.90 0.18 -10.91
C THR A 341 -9.86 0.44 -9.75
N THR A 342 -9.69 1.58 -9.08
CA THR A 342 -10.49 1.93 -7.89
C THR A 342 -11.98 2.07 -8.21
N ASP A 343 -12.33 2.58 -9.40
CA ASP A 343 -13.71 2.73 -9.90
C ASP A 343 -14.39 1.40 -10.25
N ARG A 344 -13.61 0.36 -10.57
CA ARG A 344 -14.09 -1.02 -10.82
C ARG A 344 -13.77 -1.97 -9.68
N MET A 345 -13.43 -1.44 -8.50
CA MET A 345 -13.00 -2.25 -7.36
C MET A 345 -14.11 -3.20 -6.91
N SER A 346 -15.32 -2.68 -6.68
CA SER A 346 -16.45 -3.47 -6.18
C SER A 346 -17.05 -4.41 -7.22
N THR A 347 -16.98 -4.06 -8.50
CA THR A 347 -17.59 -4.82 -9.60
C THR A 347 -16.65 -5.84 -10.22
N GLU A 348 -15.34 -5.61 -10.18
CA GLU A 348 -14.36 -6.49 -10.84
C GLU A 348 -13.31 -7.03 -9.85
N THR A 349 -12.55 -6.15 -9.19
CA THR A 349 -11.36 -6.57 -8.41
C THR A 349 -11.72 -7.37 -7.16
N LEU A 350 -12.71 -6.93 -6.36
CA LEU A 350 -13.10 -7.63 -5.14
C LEU A 350 -13.79 -8.98 -5.44
N PRO A 351 -14.72 -9.09 -6.40
CA PRO A 351 -15.25 -10.40 -6.83
C PRO A 351 -14.17 -11.37 -7.31
N LEU A 352 -13.19 -10.87 -8.08
CA LEU A 352 -12.05 -11.67 -8.56
C LEU A 352 -11.25 -12.24 -7.37
N LEU A 353 -10.88 -11.39 -6.43
CA LEU A 353 -10.13 -11.78 -5.23
C LEU A 353 -10.94 -12.73 -4.34
N ALA A 354 -12.24 -12.48 -4.19
CA ALA A 354 -13.15 -13.36 -3.46
C ALA A 354 -13.19 -14.78 -4.05
N LYS A 355 -13.23 -14.87 -5.39
CA LYS A 355 -13.16 -16.15 -6.10
C LYS A 355 -11.84 -16.89 -5.88
N ILE A 356 -10.71 -16.19 -6.03
CA ILE A 356 -9.36 -16.74 -5.80
C ILE A 356 -9.22 -17.25 -4.36
N LEU A 357 -9.72 -16.48 -3.39
CA LEU A 357 -9.65 -16.77 -1.96
C LEU A 357 -10.74 -17.73 -1.48
N ARG A 358 -11.71 -18.07 -2.33
CA ARG A 358 -12.87 -18.91 -2.02
C ARG A 358 -13.66 -18.40 -0.81
N VAL A 359 -13.84 -17.09 -0.74
CA VAL A 359 -14.67 -16.41 0.26
C VAL A 359 -15.80 -15.66 -0.43
N PRO A 360 -16.93 -15.36 0.25
CA PRO A 360 -17.96 -14.51 -0.32
C PRO A 360 -17.41 -13.10 -0.60
N THR A 361 -17.88 -12.44 -1.66
CA THR A 361 -17.52 -11.03 -1.97
C THR A 361 -17.82 -10.10 -0.79
N ALA A 362 -18.88 -10.39 -0.02
CA ALA A 362 -19.24 -9.69 1.21
C ALA A 362 -18.12 -9.68 2.28
N ALA A 363 -17.15 -10.61 2.21
CA ALA A 363 -15.97 -10.57 3.08
C ALA A 363 -15.08 -9.33 2.83
N PHE A 364 -15.19 -8.72 1.65
CA PHE A 364 -14.52 -7.49 1.25
C PHE A 364 -15.40 -6.25 1.36
N GLU A 365 -16.66 -6.39 1.74
CA GLU A 365 -17.52 -5.22 1.89
C GLU A 365 -16.84 -4.21 2.82
N PRO A 366 -16.63 -2.98 2.35
CA PRO A 366 -16.08 -1.96 3.20
C PRO A 366 -17.03 -1.83 4.37
N GLN A 367 -16.57 -2.13 5.59
CA GLN A 367 -17.17 -1.46 6.73
C GLN A 367 -16.96 0.00 6.43
N MET A 368 -18.05 0.72 6.13
CA MET A 368 -17.97 2.15 5.84
C MET A 368 -17.17 2.75 6.99
N VAL A 369 -15.91 3.07 6.72
CA VAL A 369 -15.13 3.90 7.61
C VAL A 369 -15.78 5.25 7.38
N THR A 370 -16.88 5.48 8.09
CA THR A 370 -17.57 6.75 8.14
C THR A 370 -16.52 7.70 8.68
N THR A 371 -15.83 8.37 7.77
CA THR A 371 -15.04 9.53 8.10
C THR A 371 -16.08 10.53 8.59
N LYS A 372 -16.32 10.55 9.90
CA LYS A 372 -17.27 11.46 10.58
C LYS A 372 -17.00 12.94 10.32
N ASP A 373 -15.99 13.25 9.52
CA ASP A 373 -15.42 14.58 9.31
C ASP A 373 -15.24 14.88 7.81
N ARG A 374 -16.27 14.58 7.00
CA ARG A 374 -16.28 14.92 5.55
C ARG A 374 -16.50 16.40 5.27
N THR A 375 -16.92 17.18 6.25
CA THR A 375 -17.20 18.62 6.11
C THR A 375 -15.97 19.43 5.70
N THR A 376 -14.77 18.86 5.85
CA THR A 376 -13.51 19.54 5.55
C THR A 376 -12.85 19.10 4.25
N SER A 377 -13.38 18.16 3.46
CA SER A 377 -12.72 17.72 2.22
C SER A 377 -13.04 18.59 1.01
N ILE A 378 -12.08 18.78 0.11
CA ILE A 378 -12.31 19.44 -1.18
C ILE A 378 -12.65 18.42 -2.28
N GLY A 379 -13.70 18.71 -3.04
CA GLY A 379 -14.23 17.89 -4.14
C GLY A 379 -13.89 18.44 -5.53
N LYS A 380 -14.20 17.64 -6.57
CA LYS A 380 -14.01 18.02 -7.99
C LYS A 380 -14.94 19.18 -8.40
N ASP A 381 -16.14 19.20 -7.85
CA ASP A 381 -17.20 20.19 -8.05
C ASP A 381 -16.83 21.59 -7.52
N GLN A 382 -15.80 21.68 -6.68
CA GLN A 382 -15.32 22.94 -6.09
C GLN A 382 -14.14 23.55 -6.87
N MET A 383 -13.80 23.00 -8.04
CA MET A 383 -12.67 23.44 -8.86
C MET A 383 -13.14 24.26 -10.05
N SER A 384 -12.36 25.29 -10.41
CA SER A 384 -12.51 25.95 -11.69
C SER A 384 -12.13 25.02 -12.86
N ALA A 385 -12.62 25.32 -14.07
CA ALA A 385 -12.29 24.56 -15.28
C ALA A 385 -10.78 24.56 -15.54
N GLU A 386 -10.12 25.71 -15.37
CA GLU A 386 -8.68 25.88 -15.56
C GLU A 386 -7.88 25.04 -14.57
N THR A 387 -8.37 24.91 -13.33
CA THR A 387 -7.76 24.03 -12.33
C THR A 387 -7.88 22.56 -12.74
N MET A 388 -9.04 22.16 -13.27
CA MET A 388 -9.23 20.80 -13.76
C MET A 388 -8.33 20.47 -14.95
N ASP A 389 -8.13 21.42 -15.86
CA ASP A 389 -7.21 21.25 -16.99
C ASP A 389 -5.76 21.14 -16.54
N LEU A 390 -5.34 21.96 -15.57
CA LEU A 390 -4.01 21.84 -14.96
C LEU A 390 -3.80 20.48 -14.28
N ILE A 391 -4.81 19.93 -13.59
CA ILE A 391 -4.70 18.60 -12.98
C ILE A 391 -4.51 17.54 -14.07
N ARG A 392 -5.28 17.61 -15.17
CA ARG A 392 -5.16 16.66 -16.29
C ARG A 392 -3.79 16.76 -16.95
N GLU A 393 -3.28 17.96 -17.16
CA GLU A 393 -1.94 18.20 -17.70
C GLU A 393 -0.85 17.60 -16.79
N GLN A 394 -0.89 17.90 -15.49
CA GLN A 394 0.11 17.37 -14.54
C GLN A 394 0.01 15.86 -14.31
N SER A 395 -1.10 15.24 -14.69
CA SER A 395 -1.34 13.80 -14.57
C SER A 395 -1.46 13.10 -15.93
N ALA A 396 -0.94 13.69 -17.00
CA ALA A 396 -1.07 13.16 -18.36
C ALA A 396 -0.46 11.76 -18.52
N MET A 397 0.69 11.47 -17.89
CA MET A 397 1.31 10.14 -17.96
C MET A 397 0.56 9.12 -17.10
N ASP A 398 0.08 9.53 -15.93
CA ASP A 398 -0.80 8.68 -15.12
C ASP A 398 -2.11 8.37 -15.86
N THR A 399 -2.63 9.31 -16.66
CA THR A 399 -3.83 9.13 -17.49
C THR A 399 -3.56 8.13 -18.60
N LYS A 400 -2.45 8.28 -19.33
CA LYS A 400 -2.00 7.30 -20.34
C LYS A 400 -1.86 5.91 -19.72
N LEU A 401 -1.17 5.81 -18.59
CA LEU A 401 -0.97 4.55 -17.86
C LEU A 401 -2.31 3.91 -17.48
N TYR A 402 -3.19 4.68 -16.84
CA TYR A 402 -4.49 4.22 -16.35
C TYR A 402 -5.39 3.73 -17.48
N GLU A 403 -5.57 4.50 -18.55
CA GLU A 403 -6.42 4.10 -19.67
C GLU A 403 -5.84 2.90 -20.45
N SER A 404 -4.51 2.87 -20.63
CA SER A 404 -3.84 1.72 -21.27
C SER A 404 -4.10 0.44 -20.48
N ILE A 405 -3.90 0.47 -19.16
CA ILE A 405 -4.17 -0.68 -18.29
C ILE A 405 -5.64 -1.09 -18.31
N ARG A 406 -6.56 -0.11 -18.24
CA ARG A 406 -8.00 -0.36 -18.23
C ARG A 406 -8.50 -1.02 -19.52
N SER A 407 -7.87 -0.73 -20.64
CA SER A 407 -8.18 -1.37 -21.93
C SER A 407 -7.71 -2.83 -22.00
N VAL A 408 -6.57 -3.12 -21.35
CA VAL A 408 -5.92 -4.44 -21.36
C VAL A 408 -6.56 -5.38 -20.33
N TYR A 409 -6.77 -4.91 -19.10
CA TYR A 409 -7.32 -5.69 -17.99
C TYR A 409 -8.81 -5.45 -17.85
N ASN A 410 -9.60 -6.24 -18.58
CA ASN A 410 -11.04 -6.32 -18.40
C ASN A 410 -11.42 -7.60 -17.65
N PHE A 411 -12.52 -7.57 -16.90
CA PHE A 411 -12.95 -8.74 -16.12
C PHE A 411 -13.20 -10.00 -16.99
N GLY A 412 -13.62 -9.80 -18.25
CA GLY A 412 -13.85 -10.86 -19.23
C GLY A 412 -12.60 -11.62 -19.69
N MET A 413 -11.39 -11.16 -19.34
CA MET A 413 -10.15 -11.86 -19.68
C MET A 413 -10.01 -13.23 -18.97
N TRP A 414 -10.78 -13.44 -17.89
CA TRP A 414 -10.77 -14.66 -17.11
C TRP A 414 -11.93 -15.55 -17.52
N ARG A 415 -11.64 -16.64 -18.25
CA ARG A 415 -12.65 -17.62 -18.69
C ARG A 415 -13.51 -18.08 -17.53
N ASP A 416 -12.86 -18.48 -16.45
CA ASP A 416 -13.54 -19.01 -15.27
C ASP A 416 -14.39 -17.96 -14.56
N ALA A 417 -14.12 -16.66 -14.72
CA ALA A 417 -14.87 -15.61 -14.02
C ALA A 417 -16.32 -15.47 -14.54
N VAL A 418 -16.59 -15.90 -15.77
CA VAL A 418 -17.89 -15.75 -16.43
C VAL A 418 -18.86 -16.91 -16.13
N ASP A 419 -18.34 -18.12 -15.91
CA ASP A 419 -19.13 -19.37 -15.93
C ASP A 419 -19.80 -19.79 -14.61
N GLY A 420 -20.47 -18.89 -13.85
CA GLY A 420 -21.16 -19.40 -12.64
C GLY A 420 -22.22 -18.56 -11.97
N THR A 421 -22.19 -17.25 -12.13
CA THR A 421 -23.28 -16.32 -11.77
C THR A 421 -22.88 -15.01 -12.42
N ALA A 422 -23.52 -14.64 -13.52
CA ALA A 422 -23.49 -13.24 -13.92
C ALA A 422 -23.88 -12.40 -12.68
N PRO A 423 -23.18 -11.29 -12.37
CA PRO A 423 -23.71 -10.37 -11.38
C PRO A 423 -25.13 -9.97 -11.84
N PRO A 424 -26.11 -9.87 -10.92
CA PRO A 424 -27.42 -9.32 -11.27
C PRO A 424 -27.30 -7.90 -11.83
#